data_AF-A0A1V9GDZ3-F1
#
_entry.id   AF-A0A1V9GDZ3-F1
#
_cell.length_a   1.000
_cell.length_b   1.000
_cell.length_c   1.000
_cell.angle_alpha   90.00
_cell.angle_beta   90.00
_cell.angle_gamma   90.00
#
_symmetry.space_group_name_H-M   'P 1'
#
loop_
_entity.id
_entity.type
_entity.pdbx_description
1 polymer ?
#
loop_
_entity_poly.entity_id
_entity_poly.type
_entity_poly.pdbx_seq_one_letter_code
_entity_poly.pdbx_strand_id
1 'polypeptide(L)' 'MNLFCFTGDEEDISDEEINAWQQETMKEVEMKKLPGKHFFIFDHPEEIMQVINSSLGNKT' A
#
# COMPACT_ATOMS: atom_id res chain seq x y z
N MET A 1 -12.34 -7.61 -3.56
CA MET A 1 -11.27 -6.74 -4.10
C MET A 1 -10.90 -5.78 -3.00
N ASN A 2 -9.71 -5.97 -2.46
CA ASN A 2 -9.20 -5.22 -1.31
C ASN A 2 -8.69 -3.86 -1.79
N LEU A 3 -8.69 -2.88 -0.91
CA LEU A 3 -7.99 -1.62 -1.13
C LEU A 3 -6.61 -1.73 -0.49
N PHE A 4 -5.59 -1.21 -1.15
CA PHE A 4 -4.23 -1.21 -0.64
C PHE A 4 -3.76 0.22 -0.44
N CYS A 5 -3.16 0.51 0.70
CA CYS A 5 -2.45 1.76 0.96
C CYS A 5 -0.97 1.43 1.11
N PHE A 6 -0.12 2.09 0.32
CA PHE A 6 1.32 1.93 0.39
C PHE A 6 1.96 3.16 1.00
N THR A 7 2.93 2.97 1.89
CA THR A 7 3.76 4.05 2.42
C THR A 7 5.22 3.60 2.54
N GLY A 8 6.12 4.57 2.56
CA GLY A 8 7.49 4.36 3.01
C GLY A 8 7.53 4.09 4.51
N ASP A 9 8.44 3.24 4.97
CA ASP A 9 8.67 2.94 6.39
C ASP A 9 9.52 3.99 7.11
N GLU A 10 10.18 4.89 6.37
CA GLU A 10 10.94 6.03 6.89
C GLU A 10 10.16 7.36 6.82
N GLU A 11 8.89 7.33 6.43
CA GLU A 11 8.00 8.49 6.46
C GLU A 11 7.64 8.87 7.91
N ASP A 12 7.50 10.17 8.17
CA ASP A 12 7.00 10.69 9.45
C ASP A 12 5.46 10.66 9.46
N ILE A 13 4.90 9.47 9.26
CA ILE A 13 3.46 9.19 9.28
C ILE A 13 3.21 8.07 10.27
N SER A 14 2.32 8.31 11.23
CA SER A 14 1.96 7.33 12.24
C SER A 14 1.10 6.20 11.66
N ASP A 15 1.12 5.05 12.32
CA ASP A 15 0.21 3.95 11.99
C ASP A 15 -1.26 4.36 12.14
N GLU A 16 -1.57 5.26 13.07
CA GLU A 16 -2.93 5.78 13.27
C GLU A 16 -3.42 6.57 12.04
N GLU A 17 -2.57 7.46 11.50
CA GLU A 17 -2.89 8.25 10.31
C GLU A 17 -3.09 7.37 9.07
N ILE A 18 -2.25 6.33 8.91
CA ILE A 18 -2.40 5.36 7.81
C ILE A 18 -3.70 4.56 7.98
N ASN A 19 -3.98 4.09 9.21
CA ASN A 19 -5.16 3.29 9.52
C ASN A 19 -6.48 4.08 9.40
N ALA A 20 -6.44 5.41 9.45
CA ALA A 20 -7.62 6.26 9.27
C ALA A 20 -8.33 6.01 7.93
N TRP A 21 -7.61 5.55 6.89
CA TRP A 21 -8.21 5.16 5.61
C TRP A 21 -9.28 4.07 5.73
N GLN A 22 -9.22 3.21 6.75
CA GLN A 22 -10.28 2.21 6.98
C GLN A 22 -11.61 2.84 7.39
N GLN A 23 -11.62 4.08 7.90
CA GLN A 23 -12.86 4.78 8.26
C GLN A 23 -13.59 5.39 7.05
N GLU A 24 -12.90 5.56 5.92
CA GLU A 24 -13.44 6.18 4.70
C GLU A 24 -14.16 5.18 3.77
N THR A 25 -14.18 3.89 4.13
CA THR A 25 -14.69 2.83 3.27
C THR A 25 -15.15 1.62 4.07
N MET A 26 -16.18 0.94 3.57
CA MET A 26 -16.63 -0.34 4.13
C MET A 26 -15.80 -1.54 3.61
N LYS A 27 -14.94 -1.33 2.60
CA LYS A 27 -14.01 -2.36 2.13
C LYS A 27 -12.80 -2.41 3.04
N GLU A 28 -12.27 -3.60 3.24
CA GLU A 28 -11.01 -3.80 3.96
C GLU A 28 -9.86 -3.08 3.24
N VAL A 29 -9.10 -2.30 4.00
CA VAL A 29 -7.89 -1.61 3.54
C VAL A 29 -6.66 -2.32 4.12
N GLU A 30 -5.82 -2.85 3.24
CA GLU A 30 -4.56 -3.49 3.60
C GLU A 30 -3.41 -2.48 3.52
N MET A 31 -2.75 -2.25 4.65
CA MET A 31 -1.62 -1.32 4.75
C MET A 31 -0.32 -2.06 4.43
N LYS A 32 0.48 -1.52 3.51
CA LYS A 32 1.80 -2.04 3.16
C LYS A 32 2.86 -0.96 3.34
N LYS A 33 3.84 -1.24 4.19
CA LYS A 33 5.04 -0.40 4.36
C LYS A 33 6.18 -1.01 3.56
N LEU A 34 6.81 -0.20 2.71
CA LEU A 34 7.98 -0.59 1.92
C LEU A 34 9.19 0.25 2.33
N PRO A 35 10.42 -0.27 2.22
CA PRO A 35 11.63 0.46 2.61
C PRO A 35 11.75 1.82 1.90
N GLY A 36 11.98 2.90 2.66
CA GLY A 36 12.29 4.23 2.15
C GLY A 36 11.30 5.31 2.55
N LYS A 37 11.52 6.52 2.03
CA LYS A 37 10.67 7.72 2.24
C LYS A 37 9.61 7.85 1.15
N HIS A 38 9.09 9.05 0.93
CA HIS A 38 7.99 9.38 0.03
C HIS A 38 8.10 8.78 -1.38
N PHE A 39 9.32 8.66 -1.88
CA PHE A 39 9.62 8.15 -3.22
C PHE A 39 9.94 6.65 -3.27
N PHE A 40 9.64 5.89 -2.20
CA PHE A 40 9.81 4.42 -2.12
C PHE A 40 9.26 3.68 -3.36
N ILE A 41 8.20 4.22 -3.99
CA ILE A 41 7.56 3.62 -5.16
C ILE A 41 8.50 3.42 -6.36
N PHE A 42 9.58 4.21 -6.46
CA PHE A 42 10.55 4.07 -7.55
C PHE A 42 11.57 2.95 -7.31
N ASP A 43 11.78 2.58 -6.05
CA ASP A 43 12.72 1.53 -5.65
C ASP A 43 12.03 0.16 -5.56
N HIS A 44 10.70 0.13 -5.39
CA HIS A 44 9.91 -1.12 -5.25
C HIS A 44 8.84 -1.34 -6.32
N PRO A 45 9.12 -1.12 -7.62
CA PRO A 45 8.11 -1.26 -8.67
C PRO A 45 7.62 -2.70 -8.81
N GLU A 46 8.46 -3.71 -8.59
CA GLU A 46 8.08 -5.12 -8.73
C GLU A 46 7.04 -5.55 -7.71
N GLU A 47 7.25 -5.21 -6.43
CA GLU A 47 6.32 -5.54 -5.34
C GLU A 47 4.97 -4.85 -5.52
N ILE A 48 4.98 -3.58 -5.92
CA ILE A 48 3.75 -2.83 -6.21
C ILE A 48 3.00 -3.47 -7.39
N MET A 49 3.72 -3.83 -8.46
CA MET A 49 3.11 -4.45 -9.64
C MET A 49 2.55 -5.85 -9.33
N GLN A 50 3.18 -6.63 -8.46
CA GLN A 50 2.65 -7.92 -8.02
C GLN A 50 1.29 -7.77 -7.34
N VAL A 51 1.13 -6.77 -6.45
CA VAL A 51 -0.15 -6.49 -5.78
C VAL A 51 -1.20 -6.04 -6.78
N ILE A 52 -0.86 -5.15 -7.71
CA ILE A 52 -1.79 -4.67 -8.74
C ILE A 52 -2.25 -5.83 -9.63
N ASN A 53 -1.33 -6.66 -10.13
CA ASN A 53 -1.67 -7.81 -10.98
C ASN A 53 -2.56 -8.81 -10.25
N SER A 54 -2.21 -9.14 -9.00
CA SER A 54 -3.02 -10.04 -8.16
C SER A 54 -4.42 -9.48 -7.94
N SER A 55 -4.54 -8.16 -7.72
CA SER A 55 -5.83 -7.48 -7.49
C SER A 55 -6.72 -7.44 -8.73
N LEU A 56 -6.12 -7.37 -9.92
CA LEU A 56 -6.82 -7.39 -11.21
C LEU A 56 -7.17 -8.81 -11.69
N GLY A 57 -6.73 -9.85 -10.95
CA GLY A 57 -6.91 -11.24 -11.38
C GLY A 57 -5.98 -11.66 -12.52
N ASN A 58 -4.94 -10.87 -12.81
CA ASN A 58 -3.89 -11.24 -13.74
C ASN A 58 -3.05 -12.33 -13.08
N LYS A 59 -3.25 -13.59 -13.46
CA LYS A 59 -2.36 -14.68 -13.08
C LYS A 59 -1.08 -14.59 -13.91
N THR A 60 0.00 -14.11 -13.29
CA THR A 60 1.37 -14.39 -13.75
C THR A 60 1.78 -15.81 -13.35
#